data_AF-A0A327KDN6-F1
#
_entry.id   AF-A0A327KDN6-F1
#
_cell.length_a   1.000
_cell.length_b   1.000
_cell.length_c   1.000
_cell.angle_alpha   90.00
_cell.angle_beta   90.00
_cell.angle_gamma   90.00
#
_symmetry.space_group_name_H-M   'P 1'
#
loop_
_entity.id
_entity.type
_entity.pdbx_description
1 polymer ?
#
loop_
_entity_poly.entity_id
_entity_poly.type
_entity_poly.pdbx_seq_one_letter_code
_entity_poly.pdbx_strand_id
1 'polypeptide(L)'
;MTTRLEIARPEGRMQAWVPVPSVNEAAWFRSLDSTFTSNGKATMVRDPKYGAGMVHVEWTAGEAAPFVEVTSTVATRDRAVDFSTPGRPAPLSAAERTLYTEGTDLIPVDGIVKETATKITAGAGDDVAKARAIYEWIVENTFRDARTRGCGIGDIAAMLKTGHLGGKCADLNALYVGLARAAGLPARDVYGIRLAPSAFGYKSLGAGSEVITKAQHCRAEVWLEAFGWVPVDPADVRKVMLEEPPTNLGLADPKVAAARKTLFGAWETNWLAYNVAHDLALPGAQGPRVGFLMYPQAETASQGLDCLDPDGLRYVIRAKETTAA
;
A
#
# COMPACT_ATOMS: atom_id res chain seq x y z
N MET A 1 10.09 -13.38 -5.05
CA MET A 1 10.55 -11.97 -5.12
C MET A 1 11.80 -11.83 -4.28
N THR A 2 12.81 -11.12 -4.76
CA THR A 2 14.07 -10.88 -4.04
C THR A 2 14.33 -9.38 -3.95
N THR A 3 14.61 -8.89 -2.74
CA THR A 3 15.04 -7.51 -2.47
C THR A 3 16.47 -7.54 -1.99
N ARG A 4 17.39 -6.94 -2.76
CA ARG A 4 18.78 -6.72 -2.39
C ARG A 4 18.97 -5.27 -2.01
N LEU A 5 19.40 -4.99 -0.79
CA LEU A 5 19.68 -3.65 -0.27
C LEU A 5 21.17 -3.53 0.09
N GLU A 6 21.74 -2.37 -0.23
CA GLU A 6 23.11 -1.99 0.04
C GLU A 6 23.17 -0.52 0.48
N ILE A 7 24.01 -0.22 1.48
CA ILE A 7 24.25 1.16 1.92
C ILE A 7 25.42 1.72 1.11
N ALA A 8 25.17 2.71 0.25
CA ALA A 8 26.16 3.20 -0.70
C ALA A 8 27.28 4.01 -0.05
N ARG A 9 26.99 4.66 1.09
CA ARG A 9 27.93 5.47 1.86
C ARG A 9 27.93 4.99 3.33
N PRO A 10 28.64 3.89 3.64
CA PRO A 10 28.67 3.34 4.99
C PRO A 10 29.36 4.27 5.97
N GLU A 11 28.70 4.57 7.09
CA GLU A 11 29.25 5.43 8.13
C GLU A 11 28.74 5.02 9.50
N GLY A 12 29.68 4.80 10.43
CA GLY A 12 29.36 4.43 11.81
C GLY A 12 28.58 3.11 11.91
N ARG A 13 27.79 2.96 12.99
CA ARG A 13 26.82 1.87 13.10
C ARG A 13 25.68 2.11 12.14
N MET A 14 25.16 1.06 11.54
CA MET A 14 24.10 1.15 10.53
C MET A 14 23.03 0.11 10.80
N GLN A 15 21.82 0.39 10.33
CA GLN A 15 20.72 -0.55 10.38
C GLN A 15 19.80 -0.40 9.18
N ALA A 16 19.11 -1.47 8.82
CA ALA A 16 18.10 -1.46 7.77
C ALA A 16 16.91 -2.37 8.10
N TRP A 17 15.77 -2.06 7.50
CA TRP A 17 14.52 -2.79 7.60
C TRP A 17 13.98 -3.07 6.21
N VAL A 18 13.86 -4.35 5.86
CA VAL A 18 13.31 -4.79 4.57
C VAL A 18 11.94 -5.43 4.80
N PRO A 19 10.84 -4.88 4.25
CA PRO A 19 9.51 -5.45 4.47
C PRO A 19 9.39 -6.88 3.92
N VAL A 20 8.64 -7.71 4.63
CA VAL A 20 8.26 -9.06 4.16
C VAL A 20 6.74 -9.24 4.15
N PRO A 21 6.19 -10.10 3.27
CA PRO A 21 4.77 -10.45 3.27
C PRO A 21 4.29 -10.88 4.64
N SER A 22 3.26 -10.21 5.13
CA SER A 22 2.62 -10.46 6.43
C SER A 22 1.10 -10.50 6.36
N VAL A 23 0.53 -10.14 5.21
CA VAL A 23 -0.89 -10.36 4.93
C VAL A 23 -1.11 -11.85 4.65
N ASN A 24 -2.16 -12.42 5.22
CA ASN A 24 -2.61 -13.78 4.96
C ASN A 24 -4.12 -13.80 4.90
N GLU A 25 -4.63 -13.89 3.68
CA GLU A 25 -6.05 -13.87 3.36
C GLU A 25 -6.36 -15.11 2.54
N ALA A 26 -7.02 -16.08 3.17
CA ALA A 26 -7.27 -17.41 2.58
C ALA A 26 -7.90 -17.34 1.18
N ALA A 27 -8.66 -16.27 0.92
CA ALA A 27 -9.33 -16.07 -0.35
C ALA A 27 -8.43 -15.58 -1.49
N TRP A 28 -7.29 -14.92 -1.25
CA TRP A 28 -6.56 -14.25 -2.34
C TRP A 28 -5.04 -14.17 -2.16
N PHE A 29 -4.50 -14.32 -0.95
CA PHE A 29 -3.07 -14.13 -0.72
C PHE A 29 -2.54 -14.95 0.45
N ARG A 30 -1.49 -15.71 0.20
CA ARG A 30 -0.75 -16.43 1.24
C ARG A 30 0.72 -16.05 1.18
N SER A 31 1.22 -15.58 2.33
CA SER A 31 2.65 -15.45 2.57
C SER A 31 3.21 -16.87 2.80
N LEU A 32 4.13 -17.30 1.94
CA LEU A 32 4.84 -18.57 2.12
C LEU A 32 6.16 -18.26 2.85
N ASP A 33 7.29 -18.72 2.34
CA ASP A 33 8.58 -18.52 3.00
C ASP A 33 9.16 -17.12 2.75
N SER A 34 9.89 -16.61 3.76
CA SER A 34 10.81 -15.48 3.60
C SER A 34 12.15 -15.83 4.23
N THR A 35 13.21 -15.85 3.42
CA THR A 35 14.59 -16.13 3.82
C THR A 35 15.46 -14.91 3.60
N PHE A 36 16.60 -14.83 4.30
CA PHE A 36 17.50 -13.70 4.18
C PHE A 36 18.97 -14.08 4.39
N THR A 37 19.85 -13.32 3.73
CA THR A 37 21.31 -13.41 3.86
C THR A 37 21.88 -12.01 4.03
N SER A 38 22.85 -11.84 4.92
CA SER A 38 23.50 -10.56 5.18
C SER A 38 24.91 -10.75 5.73
N ASN A 39 25.78 -9.75 5.57
CA ASN A 39 27.02 -9.61 6.33
C ASN A 39 26.84 -8.89 7.68
N GLY A 40 25.63 -8.48 8.03
CA GLY A 40 25.26 -7.94 9.33
C GLY A 40 24.52 -8.95 10.20
N LYS A 41 24.18 -8.54 11.42
CA LYS A 41 23.30 -9.31 12.31
C LYS A 41 21.86 -9.08 11.89
N ALA A 42 21.29 -10.03 11.15
CA ALA A 42 19.92 -9.96 10.64
C ALA A 42 18.95 -10.84 11.44
N THR A 43 17.74 -10.33 11.70
CA THR A 43 16.65 -11.05 12.37
C THR A 43 15.30 -10.69 11.74
N MET A 44 14.37 -11.64 11.78
CA MET A 44 12.98 -11.38 11.43
C MET A 44 12.26 -10.75 12.63
N VAL A 45 11.61 -9.61 12.44
CA VAL A 45 10.84 -8.92 13.47
C VAL A 45 9.44 -8.57 12.96
N ARG A 46 8.51 -8.35 13.88
CA ARG A 46 7.15 -7.91 13.58
C ARG A 46 6.78 -6.72 14.45
N ASP A 47 6.04 -5.79 13.88
CA ASP A 47 5.43 -4.74 14.69
C ASP A 47 4.29 -5.32 15.56
N PRO A 48 4.12 -4.85 16.79
CA PRO A 48 3.17 -5.43 17.74
C PRO A 48 1.71 -5.05 17.46
N LYS A 49 1.44 -3.98 16.70
CA LYS A 49 0.09 -3.44 16.47
C LYS A 49 -0.58 -4.05 15.25
N TYR A 50 0.14 -4.08 14.12
CA TYR A 50 -0.38 -4.56 12.83
C TYR A 50 0.23 -5.90 12.40
N GLY A 51 1.27 -6.39 13.09
CA GLY A 51 1.95 -7.63 12.73
C GLY A 51 2.81 -7.53 11.47
N ALA A 52 3.09 -6.33 10.97
CA ALA A 52 3.95 -6.07 9.82
C ALA A 52 5.35 -6.63 10.06
N GLY A 53 5.69 -7.64 9.26
CA GLY A 53 6.98 -8.29 9.27
C GLY A 53 8.01 -7.53 8.47
N MET A 54 9.25 -7.55 8.98
CA MET A 54 10.42 -7.02 8.31
C MET A 54 11.66 -7.80 8.75
N VAL A 55 12.67 -7.85 7.87
CA VAL A 55 14.02 -8.24 8.26
C VAL A 55 14.72 -6.99 8.78
N HIS A 56 15.06 -6.98 10.06
CA HIS A 56 15.90 -5.95 10.69
C HIS A 56 17.35 -6.45 10.72
N VAL A 57 18.26 -5.63 10.23
CA VAL A 57 19.69 -5.94 10.18
C VAL A 57 20.49 -4.80 10.78
N GLU A 58 21.50 -5.15 11.57
CA GLU A 58 22.45 -4.22 12.16
C GLU A 58 23.88 -4.53 11.67
N TRP A 59 24.63 -3.48 11.34
CA TRP A 59 26.06 -3.55 11.05
C TRP A 59 26.86 -2.74 12.06
N THR A 60 28.02 -3.26 12.44
CA THR A 60 28.96 -2.55 13.31
C THR A 60 29.66 -1.43 12.56
N ALA A 61 30.23 -0.48 13.32
CA ALA A 61 31.10 0.53 12.72
C ALA A 61 32.28 -0.14 12.00
N GLY A 62 32.60 0.35 10.79
CA GLY A 62 33.69 -0.15 9.97
C GLY A 62 33.31 -1.20 8.93
N GLU A 63 32.04 -1.63 8.85
CA GLU A 63 31.57 -2.44 7.72
C GLU A 63 31.64 -1.63 6.42
N ALA A 64 32.45 -2.10 5.47
CA ALA A 64 32.78 -1.37 4.25
C ALA A 64 31.76 -1.58 3.12
N ALA A 65 31.01 -2.69 3.14
CA ALA A 65 30.00 -3.00 2.13
C ALA A 65 28.74 -3.64 2.75
N PRO A 66 27.97 -2.90 3.56
CA PRO A 66 26.78 -3.42 4.22
C PRO A 66 25.74 -3.87 3.20
N PHE A 67 25.27 -5.12 3.32
CA PHE A 67 24.21 -5.65 2.47
C PHE A 67 23.23 -6.55 3.20
N VAL A 68 21.99 -6.57 2.73
CA VAL A 68 21.00 -7.60 3.06
C VAL A 68 20.24 -7.99 1.81
N GLU A 69 20.02 -9.29 1.64
CA GLU A 69 19.15 -9.83 0.62
C GLU A 69 18.02 -10.61 1.27
N VAL A 70 16.79 -10.31 0.89
CA VAL A 70 15.57 -10.97 1.37
C VAL A 70 14.84 -11.58 0.20
N THR A 71 14.54 -12.87 0.27
CA THR A 71 13.75 -13.59 -0.73
C THR A 71 12.44 -14.05 -0.11
N SER A 72 11.32 -13.64 -0.70
CA SER A 72 9.97 -14.02 -0.28
C SER A 72 9.23 -14.74 -1.40
N THR A 73 8.51 -15.80 -1.03
CA THR A 73 7.60 -16.55 -1.90
C THR A 73 6.16 -16.31 -1.43
N VAL A 74 5.25 -16.11 -2.38
CA VAL A 74 3.83 -15.86 -2.10
C VAL A 74 2.98 -16.66 -3.08
N ALA A 75 1.78 -17.03 -2.65
CA ALA A 75 0.74 -17.55 -3.53
C ALA A 75 -0.37 -16.51 -3.65
N THR A 76 -0.72 -16.17 -4.89
CA THR A 76 -1.70 -15.12 -5.19
C THR A 76 -2.88 -15.71 -5.96
N ARG A 77 -4.06 -15.11 -5.78
CA ARG A 77 -5.26 -15.42 -6.55
C ARG A 77 -6.06 -14.15 -6.78
N ASP A 78 -6.45 -13.89 -8.02
CA ASP A 78 -7.32 -12.76 -8.36
C ASP A 78 -8.65 -12.86 -7.61
N ARG A 79 -9.26 -11.72 -7.31
CA ARG A 79 -10.55 -11.69 -6.61
C ARG A 79 -11.47 -10.62 -7.17
N ALA A 80 -12.76 -10.96 -7.16
CA ALA A 80 -13.86 -10.07 -7.50
C ALA A 80 -15.05 -10.38 -6.57
N VAL A 81 -15.70 -9.32 -6.09
CA VAL A 81 -16.90 -9.38 -5.25
C VAL A 81 -18.13 -9.27 -6.15
N ASP A 82 -19.03 -10.24 -6.06
CA ASP A 82 -20.34 -10.16 -6.68
C ASP A 82 -21.33 -9.48 -5.72
N PHE A 83 -21.57 -8.17 -5.92
CA PHE A 83 -22.50 -7.39 -5.11
C PHE A 83 -23.97 -7.80 -5.27
N SER A 84 -24.32 -8.63 -6.27
CA SER A 84 -25.67 -9.15 -6.42
C SER A 84 -25.97 -10.35 -5.51
N THR A 85 -24.92 -10.96 -4.95
CA THR A 85 -25.01 -12.16 -4.10
C THR A 85 -24.46 -11.84 -2.71
N PRO A 86 -25.27 -11.28 -1.79
CA PRO A 86 -24.82 -11.00 -0.43
C PRO A 86 -24.44 -12.29 0.31
N GLY A 87 -23.30 -12.25 0.98
CA GLY A 87 -22.77 -13.35 1.78
C GLY A 87 -23.07 -13.18 3.27
N ARG A 88 -22.38 -14.01 4.06
CA ARG A 88 -22.35 -13.95 5.53
C ARG A 88 -20.92 -14.12 6.02
N PRO A 89 -20.04 -13.13 5.77
CA PRO A 89 -18.67 -13.19 6.25
C PRO A 89 -18.65 -13.30 7.79
N ALA A 90 -17.61 -13.92 8.35
CA ALA A 90 -17.42 -13.88 9.79
C ALA A 90 -17.27 -12.41 10.23
N PRO A 91 -18.03 -11.92 11.22
CA PRO A 91 -17.95 -10.51 11.62
C PRO A 91 -16.57 -10.19 12.19
N LEU A 92 -16.10 -8.96 11.95
CA LEU A 92 -14.91 -8.44 12.64
C LEU A 92 -15.13 -8.49 14.16
N SER A 93 -14.09 -8.89 14.88
CA SER A 93 -14.05 -8.71 16.34
C SER A 93 -14.14 -7.22 16.71
N ALA A 94 -14.52 -6.92 17.95
CA ALA A 94 -14.56 -5.54 18.43
C ALA A 94 -13.20 -4.83 18.32
N ALA A 95 -12.11 -5.58 18.55
CA ALA A 95 -10.75 -5.08 18.43
C ALA A 95 -10.38 -4.74 16.98
N GLU A 96 -10.68 -5.63 16.02
CA GLU A 96 -10.45 -5.36 14.59
C GLU A 96 -11.30 -4.19 14.10
N ARG A 97 -12.57 -4.14 14.50
CA ARG A 97 -13.45 -3.01 14.14
C ARG A 97 -12.89 -1.69 14.66
N THR A 98 -12.40 -1.65 15.89
CA THR A 98 -11.76 -0.45 16.46
C THR A 98 -10.49 -0.09 15.68
N LEU A 99 -9.59 -1.06 15.48
CA LEU A 99 -8.32 -0.87 14.75
C LEU A 99 -8.53 -0.34 13.33
N TYR A 100 -9.58 -0.80 12.64
CA TYR A 100 -9.84 -0.41 11.26
C TYR A 100 -10.82 0.75 11.12
N THR A 101 -11.28 1.35 12.20
CA THR A 101 -12.06 2.60 12.19
C THR A 101 -11.35 3.78 12.87
N GLU A 102 -10.27 3.53 13.62
CA GLU A 102 -9.47 4.59 14.24
C GLU A 102 -8.65 5.41 13.22
N GLY A 103 -8.37 6.65 13.61
CA GLY A 103 -7.45 7.53 12.86
C GLY A 103 -5.98 7.24 13.16
N THR A 104 -5.12 7.69 12.24
CA THR A 104 -3.65 7.67 12.38
C THR A 104 -3.13 9.10 12.22
N ASP A 105 -1.83 9.33 12.44
CA ASP A 105 -1.23 10.68 12.34
C ASP A 105 -1.49 11.32 10.96
N LEU A 106 -1.38 10.52 9.89
CA LEU A 106 -1.57 10.97 8.50
C LEU A 106 -2.99 10.76 7.97
N ILE A 107 -3.78 9.91 8.64
CA ILE A 107 -5.16 9.57 8.26
C ILE A 107 -6.09 9.85 9.47
N PRO A 108 -6.26 11.11 9.89
CA PRO A 108 -7.23 11.44 10.93
C PRO A 108 -8.65 11.21 10.43
N VAL A 109 -9.58 10.95 11.35
CA VAL A 109 -10.99 10.61 11.03
C VAL A 109 -11.99 11.64 11.56
N ASP A 110 -11.49 12.78 12.04
CA ASP A 110 -12.24 13.89 12.60
C ASP A 110 -12.13 15.16 11.72
N GLY A 111 -12.61 16.30 12.23
CA GLY A 111 -12.52 17.61 11.57
C GLY A 111 -12.93 17.59 10.10
N ILE A 112 -12.08 18.15 9.23
CA ILE A 112 -12.33 18.25 7.79
C ILE A 112 -12.56 16.89 7.12
N VAL A 113 -11.92 15.81 7.62
CA VAL A 113 -12.10 14.47 7.06
C VAL A 113 -13.51 13.97 7.36
N LYS A 114 -13.97 14.13 8.60
CA LYS A 114 -15.34 13.77 9.01
C LYS A 114 -16.40 14.61 8.30
N GLU A 115 -16.18 15.92 8.19
CA GLU A 115 -17.09 16.82 7.47
C GLU A 115 -17.22 16.43 5.99
N THR A 116 -16.10 16.13 5.34
CA THR A 116 -16.06 15.69 3.94
C THR A 116 -16.75 14.34 3.77
N ALA A 117 -16.44 13.35 4.60
CA ALA A 117 -17.07 12.03 4.57
C ALA A 117 -18.59 12.12 4.78
N THR A 118 -19.04 12.96 5.72
CA THR A 118 -20.47 13.18 5.99
C THR A 118 -21.19 13.79 4.78
N LYS A 119 -20.57 14.74 4.09
CA LYS A 119 -21.12 15.34 2.86
C LYS A 119 -21.23 14.30 1.73
N ILE A 120 -20.17 13.52 1.51
CA ILE A 120 -20.13 12.51 0.44
C ILE A 120 -21.17 11.40 0.67
N THR A 121 -21.34 10.99 1.93
CA THR A 121 -22.21 9.85 2.28
C THR A 121 -23.64 10.25 2.64
N ALA A 122 -24.00 11.52 2.49
CA ALA A 122 -25.35 12.00 2.77
C ALA A 122 -26.39 11.26 1.90
N GLY A 123 -27.40 10.67 2.54
CA GLY A 123 -28.45 9.91 1.84
C GLY A 123 -28.09 8.47 1.45
N ALA A 124 -26.87 8.00 1.71
CA ALA A 124 -26.50 6.61 1.50
C ALA A 124 -27.19 5.70 2.53
N GLY A 125 -27.97 4.72 2.03
CA GLY A 125 -28.84 3.86 2.87
C GLY A 125 -28.12 2.73 3.60
N ASP A 126 -26.98 2.27 3.08
CA ASP A 126 -26.20 1.15 3.62
C ASP A 126 -24.68 1.37 3.48
N ASP A 127 -23.88 0.43 3.98
CA ASP A 127 -22.43 0.47 3.94
C ASP A 127 -21.85 0.40 2.51
N VAL A 128 -22.45 -0.40 1.63
CA VAL A 128 -22.08 -0.49 0.20
C VAL A 128 -22.26 0.86 -0.48
N ALA A 129 -23.40 1.52 -0.29
CA ALA A 129 -23.69 2.82 -0.86
C ALA A 129 -22.73 3.89 -0.35
N LYS A 130 -22.39 3.88 0.95
CA LYS A 130 -21.39 4.78 1.52
C LYS A 130 -20.01 4.56 0.91
N ALA A 131 -19.56 3.31 0.90
CA ALA A 131 -18.25 2.93 0.36
C ALA A 131 -18.13 3.31 -1.12
N ARG A 132 -19.18 3.08 -1.92
CA ARG A 132 -19.23 3.46 -3.33
C ARG A 132 -19.24 4.97 -3.51
N ALA A 133 -20.06 5.72 -2.76
CA ALA A 133 -20.09 7.18 -2.86
C ALA A 133 -18.70 7.80 -2.62
N ILE A 134 -17.95 7.29 -1.64
CA ILE A 134 -16.57 7.73 -1.37
C ILE A 134 -15.65 7.40 -2.55
N TYR A 135 -15.72 6.16 -3.07
CA TYR A 135 -14.94 5.75 -4.22
C TYR A 135 -15.19 6.64 -5.44
N GLU A 136 -16.46 6.85 -5.80
CA GLU A 136 -16.84 7.66 -6.95
C GLU A 136 -16.40 9.12 -6.78
N TRP A 137 -16.58 9.69 -5.58
CA TRP A 137 -16.16 11.06 -5.28
C TRP A 137 -14.64 11.21 -5.46
N ILE A 138 -13.83 10.27 -5.00
CA ILE A 138 -12.37 10.33 -5.18
C ILE A 138 -12.01 10.25 -6.67
N VAL A 139 -12.61 9.32 -7.40
CA VAL A 139 -12.37 9.18 -8.85
C VAL A 139 -12.74 10.46 -9.61
N GLU A 140 -13.77 11.19 -9.19
CA GLU A 140 -14.20 12.42 -9.85
C GLU A 140 -13.37 13.65 -9.45
N ASN A 141 -12.96 13.75 -8.18
CA ASN A 141 -12.46 15.00 -7.60
C ASN A 141 -10.93 15.04 -7.41
N THR A 142 -10.23 13.91 -7.46
CA THR A 142 -8.76 13.88 -7.23
C THR A 142 -7.96 13.90 -8.52
N PHE A 143 -6.64 13.78 -8.56
CA PHE A 143 -5.92 13.47 -9.80
C PHE A 143 -4.58 12.81 -9.51
N ARG A 144 -4.07 12.05 -10.48
CA ARG A 144 -2.72 11.49 -10.40
C ARG A 144 -1.70 12.58 -10.72
N ASP A 145 -0.80 12.89 -9.79
CA ASP A 145 0.29 13.84 -10.01
C ASP A 145 1.62 13.11 -10.21
N ALA A 146 2.19 13.21 -11.40
CA ALA A 146 3.48 12.59 -11.74
C ALA A 146 4.65 13.14 -10.91
N ARG A 147 4.56 14.39 -10.43
CA ARG A 147 5.62 15.09 -9.68
C ARG A 147 5.74 14.61 -8.24
N THR A 148 4.70 13.98 -7.70
CA THR A 148 4.70 13.40 -6.36
C THR A 148 5.82 12.38 -6.22
N ARG A 149 6.68 12.55 -5.21
CA ARG A 149 7.78 11.62 -4.93
C ARG A 149 7.24 10.27 -4.45
N GLY A 150 7.88 9.18 -4.87
CA GLY A 150 7.47 7.83 -4.47
C GLY A 150 6.00 7.55 -4.81
N CYS A 151 5.26 7.03 -3.82
CA CYS A 151 3.82 6.80 -3.90
C CYS A 151 2.96 7.89 -3.25
N GLY A 152 3.56 8.96 -2.74
CA GLY A 152 2.87 9.91 -1.86
C GLY A 152 3.23 9.71 -0.39
N ILE A 153 2.81 10.66 0.45
CA ILE A 153 3.00 10.61 1.90
C ILE A 153 1.71 10.20 2.62
N GLY A 154 0.54 10.44 2.02
CA GLY A 154 -0.74 10.05 2.62
C GLY A 154 -1.31 11.04 3.65
N ASP A 155 -0.87 12.30 3.69
CA ASP A 155 -1.46 13.33 4.57
C ASP A 155 -2.78 13.84 4.00
N ILE A 156 -3.87 13.15 4.35
CA ILE A 156 -5.19 13.44 3.79
C ILE A 156 -5.80 14.72 4.36
N ALA A 157 -5.40 15.11 5.57
CA ALA A 157 -5.91 16.32 6.20
C ALA A 157 -5.34 17.55 5.52
N ALA A 158 -4.04 17.57 5.23
CA ALA A 158 -3.41 18.62 4.44
C ALA A 158 -3.99 18.66 3.02
N MET A 159 -4.18 17.50 2.39
CA MET A 159 -4.81 17.41 1.06
C MET A 159 -6.19 18.09 1.02
N LEU A 160 -7.07 17.75 1.97
CA LEU A 160 -8.42 18.31 2.03
C LEU A 160 -8.41 19.81 2.41
N LYS A 161 -7.54 20.22 3.35
CA LYS A 161 -7.45 21.64 3.78
C LYS A 161 -6.98 22.57 2.67
N THR A 162 -6.02 22.12 1.87
CA THR A 162 -5.46 22.91 0.77
C THR A 162 -6.33 22.88 -0.48
N GLY A 163 -7.23 21.89 -0.60
CA GLY A 163 -7.99 21.62 -1.82
C GLY A 163 -7.13 21.07 -2.96
N HIS A 164 -5.84 20.81 -2.73
CA HIS A 164 -4.97 20.19 -3.71
C HIS A 164 -5.15 18.66 -3.68
N LEU A 165 -6.23 18.18 -4.29
CA LEU A 165 -6.60 16.77 -4.31
C LEU A 165 -5.75 15.93 -5.29
N GLY A 166 -4.45 16.22 -5.40
CA GLY A 166 -3.50 15.54 -6.26
C GLY A 166 -2.59 14.60 -5.48
N GLY A 167 -2.10 13.54 -6.13
CA GLY A 167 -1.15 12.64 -5.49
C GLY A 167 -0.91 11.35 -6.25
N LYS A 168 -0.36 10.35 -5.56
CA LYS A 168 -0.21 8.98 -6.05
C LYS A 168 -0.97 8.02 -5.14
N CYS A 169 -0.68 6.72 -5.21
CA CYS A 169 -1.52 5.72 -4.57
C CYS A 169 -1.56 5.83 -3.05
N ALA A 170 -0.45 6.19 -2.38
CA ALA A 170 -0.45 6.37 -0.93
C ALA A 170 -1.20 7.62 -0.49
N ASP A 171 -1.47 8.57 -1.39
CA ASP A 171 -2.32 9.72 -1.09
C ASP A 171 -3.80 9.41 -1.36
N LEU A 172 -4.11 8.84 -2.53
CA LEU A 172 -5.50 8.65 -2.97
C LEU A 172 -6.19 7.45 -2.29
N ASN A 173 -5.46 6.37 -2.00
CA ASN A 173 -6.02 5.22 -1.27
C ASN A 173 -6.09 5.51 0.24
N ALA A 174 -5.14 6.26 0.80
CA ALA A 174 -5.27 6.77 2.17
C ALA A 174 -6.47 7.72 2.31
N LEU A 175 -6.74 8.57 1.31
CA LEU A 175 -7.94 9.41 1.30
C LEU A 175 -9.22 8.56 1.31
N TYR A 176 -9.26 7.49 0.53
CA TYR A 176 -10.37 6.53 0.56
C TYR A 176 -10.54 5.92 1.95
N VAL A 177 -9.47 5.41 2.53
CA VAL A 177 -9.46 4.79 3.86
C VAL A 177 -9.92 5.78 4.92
N GLY A 178 -9.36 6.99 4.97
CA GLY A 178 -9.73 7.99 5.97
C GLY A 178 -11.18 8.45 5.87
N LEU A 179 -11.68 8.69 4.64
CA LEU A 179 -13.09 9.03 4.44
C LEU A 179 -14.02 7.86 4.81
N ALA A 180 -13.65 6.62 4.50
CA ALA A 180 -14.43 5.43 4.86
C ALA A 180 -14.48 5.24 6.38
N ARG A 181 -13.33 5.33 7.07
CA ARG A 181 -13.25 5.28 8.54
C ARG A 181 -14.05 6.38 9.20
N ALA A 182 -13.94 7.61 8.70
CA ALA A 182 -14.73 8.73 9.18
C ALA A 182 -16.24 8.56 8.93
N ALA A 183 -16.64 7.78 7.90
CA ALA A 183 -18.02 7.38 7.67
C ALA A 183 -18.49 6.18 8.53
N GLY A 184 -17.62 5.65 9.39
CA GLY A 184 -17.87 4.51 10.28
C GLY A 184 -17.68 3.14 9.63
N LEU A 185 -17.04 3.09 8.46
CA LEU A 185 -16.73 1.83 7.76
C LEU A 185 -15.30 1.38 8.13
N PRO A 186 -15.11 0.14 8.59
CA PRO A 186 -13.75 -0.37 8.79
C PRO A 186 -13.02 -0.42 7.44
N ALA A 187 -11.84 0.21 7.36
CA ALA A 187 -11.06 0.29 6.13
C ALA A 187 -9.56 0.23 6.42
N ARG A 188 -8.78 -0.27 5.47
CA ARG A 188 -7.32 -0.38 5.59
C ARG A 188 -6.61 -0.17 4.26
N ASP A 189 -5.47 0.52 4.32
CA ASP A 189 -4.50 0.47 3.24
C ASP A 189 -3.80 -0.88 3.26
N VAL A 190 -3.50 -1.42 2.09
CA VAL A 190 -2.71 -2.62 1.90
C VAL A 190 -1.50 -2.25 1.05
N TYR A 191 -0.34 -2.21 1.71
CA TYR A 191 0.92 -1.74 1.15
C TYR A 191 1.68 -2.89 0.48
N GLY A 192 2.25 -2.66 -0.69
CA GLY A 192 2.81 -3.73 -1.51
C GLY A 192 3.60 -3.30 -2.72
N ILE A 193 3.77 -4.25 -3.64
CA ILE A 193 4.54 -4.07 -4.87
C ILE A 193 4.01 -4.96 -6.00
N ARG A 194 3.91 -4.44 -7.22
CA ARG A 194 3.47 -5.24 -8.38
C ARG A 194 4.57 -6.23 -8.78
N LEU A 195 4.17 -7.46 -9.05
CA LEU A 195 5.04 -8.59 -9.38
C LEU A 195 5.00 -8.97 -10.87
N ALA A 196 3.86 -8.77 -11.53
CA ALA A 196 3.62 -9.27 -12.88
C ALA A 196 2.82 -8.26 -13.73
N PRO A 197 2.77 -8.43 -15.07
CA PRO A 197 1.91 -7.65 -15.94
C PRO A 197 0.43 -7.69 -15.52
N SER A 198 -0.35 -6.71 -15.98
CA SER A 198 -1.79 -6.68 -15.73
C SER A 198 -2.52 -7.67 -16.64
N ALA A 199 -3.38 -8.50 -16.08
CA ALA A 199 -4.33 -9.34 -16.80
C ALA A 199 -5.58 -8.55 -17.24
N PHE A 200 -5.83 -7.38 -16.63
CA PHE A 200 -6.90 -6.48 -17.04
C PHE A 200 -6.61 -5.71 -18.34
N GLY A 201 -5.43 -5.90 -18.94
CA GLY A 201 -5.06 -5.31 -20.22
C GLY A 201 -4.53 -3.87 -20.14
N TYR A 202 -4.23 -3.38 -18.93
CA TYR A 202 -3.66 -2.06 -18.71
C TYR A 202 -2.15 -2.13 -18.52
N LYS A 203 -1.37 -1.41 -19.34
CA LYS A 203 0.09 -1.34 -19.16
C LYS A 203 0.45 -0.69 -17.82
N SER A 204 -0.34 0.29 -17.37
CA SER A 204 -0.10 1.05 -16.14
C SER A 204 -0.39 0.26 -14.85
N LEU A 205 -1.12 -0.86 -14.91
CA LEU A 205 -1.56 -1.61 -13.73
C LEU A 205 -0.74 -2.88 -13.43
N GLY A 206 0.40 -3.08 -14.09
CA GLY A 206 1.28 -4.21 -13.84
C GLY A 206 2.76 -3.85 -13.83
N ALA A 207 3.59 -4.81 -13.46
CA ALA A 207 5.03 -4.75 -13.67
C ALA A 207 5.37 -5.08 -15.14
N GLY A 208 6.18 -4.24 -15.77
CA GLY A 208 6.58 -4.42 -17.17
C GLY A 208 7.89 -5.19 -17.38
N SER A 209 8.57 -5.60 -16.30
CA SER A 209 9.83 -6.34 -16.34
C SER A 209 10.07 -7.10 -15.03
N GLU A 210 11.08 -7.98 -15.00
CA GLU A 210 11.49 -8.67 -13.77
C GLU A 210 12.10 -7.73 -12.72
N VAL A 211 12.62 -6.55 -13.12
CA VAL A 211 13.17 -5.54 -12.18
C VAL A 211 12.05 -4.58 -11.79
N ILE A 212 11.51 -4.80 -10.61
CA ILE A 212 10.30 -4.13 -10.10
C ILE A 212 10.59 -3.07 -9.05
N THR A 213 11.84 -2.62 -8.89
CA THR A 213 12.27 -1.65 -7.86
C THR A 213 11.39 -0.40 -7.73
N LYS A 214 10.69 0.02 -8.80
CA LYS A 214 9.81 1.21 -8.86
C LYS A 214 8.32 0.86 -8.96
N ALA A 215 7.94 -0.39 -8.72
CA ALA A 215 6.57 -0.90 -8.91
C ALA A 215 5.76 -0.94 -7.61
N GLN A 216 6.19 -0.21 -6.58
CA GLN A 216 5.45 -0.10 -5.32
C GLN A 216 4.06 0.44 -5.59
N HIS A 217 3.11 -0.09 -4.84
CA HIS A 217 1.73 0.33 -4.91
C HIS A 217 1.05 0.01 -3.60
N CYS A 218 0.07 0.81 -3.23
CA CYS A 218 -0.84 0.48 -2.14
C CYS A 218 -2.26 0.53 -2.69
N ARG A 219 -3.12 -0.30 -2.12
CA ARG A 219 -4.55 -0.40 -2.45
C ARG A 219 -5.36 -0.26 -1.17
N ALA A 220 -6.67 -0.12 -1.27
CA ALA A 220 -7.54 -0.05 -0.08
C ALA A 220 -8.48 -1.26 0.00
N GLU A 221 -8.83 -1.67 1.21
CA GLU A 221 -9.98 -2.53 1.46
C GLU A 221 -10.96 -1.82 2.39
N VAL A 222 -12.24 -2.13 2.21
CA VAL A 222 -13.33 -1.72 3.11
C VAL A 222 -14.11 -2.95 3.55
N TRP A 223 -14.43 -3.04 4.83
CA TRP A 223 -15.30 -4.07 5.36
C TRP A 223 -16.76 -3.69 5.13
N LEU A 224 -17.51 -4.54 4.43
CA LEU A 224 -18.96 -4.42 4.26
C LEU A 224 -19.64 -5.64 4.88
N GLU A 225 -20.69 -5.44 5.66
CA GLU A 225 -21.26 -6.47 6.53
C GLU A 225 -21.73 -7.72 5.76
N ALA A 226 -22.20 -7.54 4.53
CA ALA A 226 -22.63 -8.65 3.66
C ALA A 226 -21.51 -9.23 2.77
N PHE A 227 -20.34 -8.59 2.67
CA PHE A 227 -19.31 -8.94 1.66
C PHE A 227 -17.90 -9.15 2.24
N GLY A 228 -17.67 -8.79 3.49
CA GLY A 228 -16.37 -8.85 4.15
C GLY A 228 -15.44 -7.76 3.62
N TRP A 229 -14.14 -8.07 3.56
CA TRP A 229 -13.14 -7.17 2.99
C TRP A 229 -13.26 -7.07 1.46
N VAL A 230 -13.80 -5.93 1.02
CA VAL A 230 -13.99 -5.60 -0.40
C VAL A 230 -12.77 -4.81 -0.91
N PRO A 231 -12.11 -5.25 -2.00
CA PRO A 231 -11.03 -4.51 -2.63
C PRO A 231 -11.50 -3.23 -3.31
N VAL A 232 -10.77 -2.12 -3.11
CA VAL A 232 -11.04 -0.82 -3.72
C VAL A 232 -9.73 -0.13 -4.14
N ASP A 233 -9.69 0.49 -5.31
CA ASP A 233 -8.49 1.21 -5.79
C ASP A 233 -8.81 2.40 -6.73
N PRO A 234 -9.30 3.53 -6.19
CA PRO A 234 -9.54 4.74 -6.99
C PRO A 234 -8.22 5.35 -7.53
N ALA A 235 -7.09 5.07 -6.87
CA ALA A 235 -5.80 5.57 -7.32
C ALA A 235 -5.37 4.98 -8.67
N ASP A 236 -5.65 3.70 -8.89
CA ASP A 236 -5.38 3.03 -10.17
C ASP A 236 -6.29 3.53 -11.28
N VAL A 237 -7.53 3.95 -10.98
CA VAL A 237 -8.37 4.65 -11.97
C VAL A 237 -7.71 5.95 -12.43
N ARG A 238 -7.23 6.79 -11.49
CA ARG A 238 -6.52 8.02 -11.85
C ARG A 238 -5.15 7.75 -12.50
N LYS A 239 -4.52 6.62 -12.19
CA LYS A 239 -3.28 6.18 -12.87
C LYS A 239 -3.56 5.79 -14.32
N VAL A 240 -4.61 5.02 -14.59
CA VAL A 240 -5.05 4.69 -15.96
C VAL A 240 -5.31 5.96 -16.75
N MET A 241 -6.00 6.94 -16.15
CA MET A 241 -6.22 8.24 -16.80
C MET A 241 -4.93 8.93 -17.21
N LEU A 242 -3.95 9.00 -16.32
CA LEU A 242 -2.70 9.69 -16.61
C LEU A 242 -1.80 8.91 -17.57
N GLU A 243 -1.59 7.61 -17.32
CA GLU A 243 -0.48 6.84 -17.87
C GLU A 243 -0.86 5.86 -18.99
N GLU A 244 -2.13 5.45 -19.08
CA GLU A 244 -2.53 4.45 -20.08
C GLU A 244 -2.56 5.07 -21.49
N PRO A 245 -1.88 4.49 -22.50
CA PRO A 245 -1.81 5.07 -23.84
C PRO A 245 -3.19 5.36 -24.46
N PRO A 246 -3.40 6.51 -25.13
CA PRO A 246 -2.41 7.55 -25.49
C PRO A 246 -1.98 8.53 -24.37
N THR A 247 -2.17 8.22 -23.08
CA THR A 247 -1.95 9.08 -21.90
C THR A 247 -2.98 10.20 -21.79
N ASN A 248 -3.17 10.74 -20.59
CA ASN A 248 -4.09 11.86 -20.30
C ASN A 248 -5.53 11.61 -20.79
N LEU A 249 -6.05 10.39 -20.55
CA LEU A 249 -7.42 10.00 -20.86
C LEU A 249 -8.42 10.77 -20.00
N GLY A 250 -9.53 11.16 -20.62
CA GLY A 250 -10.66 11.77 -19.92
C GLY A 250 -11.43 10.75 -19.08
N LEU A 251 -12.21 11.24 -18.10
CA LEU A 251 -12.99 10.38 -17.20
C LEU A 251 -13.99 9.47 -17.93
N ALA A 252 -14.53 9.93 -19.07
CA ALA A 252 -15.48 9.20 -19.90
C ALA A 252 -14.81 8.24 -20.92
N ASP A 253 -13.48 8.20 -20.99
CA ASP A 253 -12.79 7.28 -21.87
C ASP A 253 -13.17 5.82 -21.52
N PRO A 254 -13.46 4.94 -22.51
CA PRO A 254 -13.87 3.57 -22.24
C PRO A 254 -12.89 2.78 -21.36
N LYS A 255 -11.58 3.03 -21.47
CA LYS A 255 -10.56 2.39 -20.62
C LYS A 255 -10.70 2.83 -19.17
N VAL A 256 -10.96 4.12 -18.95
CA VAL A 256 -11.15 4.70 -17.62
C VAL A 256 -12.46 4.23 -17.01
N ALA A 257 -13.54 4.22 -17.79
CA ALA A 257 -14.84 3.73 -17.36
C ALA A 257 -14.79 2.24 -16.96
N ALA A 258 -14.08 1.41 -17.72
CA ALA A 258 -13.88 0.00 -17.39
C ALA A 258 -13.06 -0.18 -16.10
N ALA A 259 -11.96 0.57 -15.92
CA ALA A 259 -11.17 0.54 -14.69
C ALA A 259 -12.00 1.00 -13.48
N ARG A 260 -12.73 2.11 -13.62
CA ARG A 260 -13.63 2.67 -12.60
C ARG A 260 -14.70 1.66 -12.17
N LYS A 261 -15.28 0.92 -13.11
CA LYS A 261 -16.26 -0.13 -12.80
C LYS A 261 -15.63 -1.31 -12.05
N THR A 262 -14.45 -1.75 -12.49
CA THR A 262 -13.79 -2.97 -11.98
C THR A 262 -13.16 -2.76 -10.61
N LEU A 263 -12.47 -1.62 -10.40
CA LEU A 263 -11.64 -1.37 -9.22
C LEU A 263 -12.43 -0.98 -7.96
N PHE A 264 -13.76 -1.04 -8.01
CA PHE A 264 -14.60 -1.17 -6.82
C PHE A 264 -15.14 -2.60 -6.75
N GLY A 265 -14.44 -3.45 -6.00
CA GLY A 265 -14.82 -4.84 -5.78
C GLY A 265 -13.94 -5.86 -6.47
N ALA A 266 -12.98 -5.49 -7.32
CA ALA A 266 -12.02 -6.44 -7.89
C ALA A 266 -10.56 -5.98 -7.83
N TRP A 267 -9.68 -6.94 -7.59
CA TRP A 267 -8.24 -6.83 -7.73
C TRP A 267 -7.72 -7.98 -8.59
N GLU A 268 -6.86 -7.66 -9.54
CA GLU A 268 -5.85 -8.62 -9.99
C GLU A 268 -4.76 -8.74 -8.91
N THR A 269 -4.38 -9.96 -8.58
CA THR A 269 -3.36 -10.26 -7.58
C THR A 269 -1.99 -10.47 -8.26
N ASN A 270 -1.70 -9.66 -9.28
CA ASN A 270 -0.40 -9.51 -9.94
C ASN A 270 0.62 -8.76 -9.06
N TRP A 271 0.46 -8.81 -7.75
CA TRP A 271 1.19 -8.00 -6.78
C TRP A 271 1.35 -8.76 -5.45
N LEU A 272 2.23 -8.24 -4.62
CA LEU A 272 2.53 -8.75 -3.29
C LEU A 272 2.05 -7.77 -2.24
N ALA A 273 1.26 -8.26 -1.28
CA ALA A 273 0.82 -7.51 -0.11
C ALA A 273 1.81 -7.70 1.06
N TYR A 274 2.51 -6.63 1.44
CA TYR A 274 3.43 -6.65 2.59
C TYR A 274 2.65 -6.60 3.90
N ASN A 275 1.91 -5.51 4.14
CA ASN A 275 1.25 -5.24 5.42
C ASN A 275 0.19 -4.14 5.27
N VAL A 276 -0.42 -3.77 6.39
CA VAL A 276 -1.46 -2.73 6.51
C VAL A 276 -1.08 -1.68 7.56
N ALA A 277 0.21 -1.57 7.88
CA ALA A 277 0.69 -0.79 9.02
C ALA A 277 0.82 0.70 8.71
N HIS A 278 0.41 1.50 9.69
CA HIS A 278 0.61 2.95 9.72
C HIS A 278 1.36 3.36 10.97
N ASP A 279 1.96 4.56 10.96
CA ASP A 279 2.67 5.16 12.09
C ASP A 279 3.65 4.17 12.74
N LEU A 280 4.45 3.52 11.90
CA LEU A 280 5.27 2.39 12.30
C LEU A 280 6.58 2.88 12.96
N ALA A 281 6.75 2.53 14.23
CA ALA A 281 8.04 2.64 14.90
C ALA A 281 8.93 1.46 14.48
N LEU A 282 10.00 1.73 13.75
CA LEU A 282 10.96 0.71 13.32
C LEU A 282 11.83 0.27 14.50
N PRO A 283 12.02 -1.04 14.75
CA PRO A 283 12.81 -1.52 15.88
C PRO A 283 14.25 -1.01 15.83
N GLY A 284 14.69 -0.32 16.89
CA GLY A 284 16.04 0.25 17.00
C GLY A 284 16.24 1.58 16.27
N ALA A 285 15.25 2.06 15.52
CA ALA A 285 15.35 3.34 14.81
C ALA A 285 15.46 4.53 15.78
N GLN A 286 16.23 5.54 15.39
CA GLN A 286 16.35 6.80 16.14
C GLN A 286 15.46 7.91 15.57
N GLY A 287 15.01 7.75 14.32
CA GLY A 287 14.15 8.71 13.63
C GLY A 287 12.67 8.66 14.03
N PRO A 288 11.84 9.50 13.39
CA PRO A 288 10.39 9.46 13.57
C PRO A 288 9.80 8.14 13.04
N ARG A 289 8.56 7.87 13.43
CA ARG A 289 7.78 6.76 12.87
C ARG A 289 7.62 6.93 11.36
N VAL A 290 7.71 5.84 10.60
CA VAL A 290 7.41 5.88 9.17
C VAL A 290 5.89 5.81 8.97
N GLY A 291 5.36 6.59 8.02
CA GLY A 291 3.91 6.63 7.76
C GLY A 291 3.34 5.29 7.32
N PHE A 292 4.13 4.48 6.61
CA PHE A 292 3.82 3.11 6.17
C PHE A 292 5.10 2.38 5.75
N LEU A 293 5.04 1.05 5.60
CA LEU A 293 6.20 0.23 5.23
C LEU A 293 5.96 -0.62 3.98
N MET A 294 6.40 -0.11 2.81
CA MET A 294 6.57 -0.89 1.57
C MET A 294 7.89 -0.63 0.85
N TYR A 295 8.64 0.38 1.29
CA TYR A 295 9.99 0.64 0.83
C TYR A 295 10.98 0.12 1.87
N PRO A 296 12.11 -0.49 1.46
CA PRO A 296 13.23 -0.71 2.37
C PRO A 296 13.65 0.59 3.05
N GLN A 297 13.91 0.53 4.35
CA GLN A 297 14.36 1.67 5.17
C GLN A 297 15.78 1.40 5.66
N ALA A 298 16.57 2.46 5.88
CA ALA A 298 17.89 2.34 6.48
C ALA A 298 18.29 3.61 7.23
N GLU A 299 19.14 3.44 8.23
CA GLU A 299 19.75 4.53 9.01
C GLU A 299 21.25 4.27 9.13
N THR A 300 22.04 5.35 9.10
CA THR A 300 23.44 5.38 9.55
C THR A 300 23.50 6.02 10.93
N ALA A 301 24.70 6.06 11.54
CA ALA A 301 24.89 6.72 12.83
C ALA A 301 24.54 8.21 12.82
N SER A 302 24.57 8.85 11.64
CA SER A 302 24.38 10.29 11.46
C SER A 302 22.94 10.65 11.09
N GLN A 303 22.20 9.79 10.40
CA GLN A 303 20.86 10.12 9.87
C GLN A 303 20.08 8.91 9.33
N GLY A 304 18.78 9.10 9.13
CA GLY A 304 17.98 8.23 8.26
C GLY A 304 18.28 8.47 6.78
N LEU A 305 18.31 7.38 6.00
CA LEU A 305 18.55 7.42 4.56
C LEU A 305 17.21 7.50 3.81
N ASP A 306 17.15 8.37 2.81
CA ASP A 306 15.97 8.50 1.95
C ASP A 306 15.84 7.26 1.05
N CYS A 307 14.79 6.46 1.26
CA CYS A 307 14.51 5.27 0.46
C CYS A 307 14.18 5.53 -1.02
N LEU A 308 14.04 6.79 -1.43
CA LEU A 308 13.85 7.22 -2.81
C LEU A 308 15.13 7.84 -3.41
N ASP A 309 16.21 7.94 -2.64
CA ASP A 309 17.53 8.43 -3.09
C ASP A 309 18.50 7.26 -3.32
N PRO A 310 18.72 6.85 -4.59
CA PRO A 310 19.63 5.74 -4.92
C PRO A 310 21.11 6.06 -4.68
N ASP A 311 21.48 7.31 -4.43
CA ASP A 311 22.87 7.68 -4.10
C ASP A 311 23.18 7.47 -2.61
N GLY A 312 22.16 7.47 -1.75
CA GLY A 312 22.25 7.11 -0.34
C GLY A 312 21.96 5.63 -0.08
N LEU A 313 20.75 5.19 -0.46
CA LEU A 313 20.26 3.83 -0.21
C LEU A 313 19.98 3.11 -1.53
N ARG A 314 20.78 2.09 -1.82
CA ARG A 314 20.63 1.30 -3.06
C ARG A 314 19.84 0.04 -2.76
N TYR A 315 18.80 -0.20 -3.55
CA TYR A 315 18.17 -1.50 -3.58
C TYR A 315 17.65 -1.87 -4.95
N VAL A 316 17.64 -3.17 -5.21
CA VAL A 316 17.05 -3.77 -6.41
C VAL A 316 16.04 -4.80 -5.96
N ILE A 317 14.82 -4.69 -6.50
CA ILE A 317 13.76 -5.67 -6.26
C ILE A 317 13.51 -6.40 -7.57
N ARG A 318 13.58 -7.73 -7.51
CA ARG A 318 13.30 -8.62 -8.63
C ARG A 318 12.11 -9.51 -8.34
N ALA A 319 11.25 -9.69 -9.32
CA ALA A 319 10.17 -10.66 -9.27
C ALA A 319 10.26 -11.61 -10.47
N LYS A 320 9.91 -12.86 -10.18
CA LYS A 320 9.79 -13.92 -11.17
C LYS A 320 8.62 -14.78 -10.74
N GLU A 321 7.75 -15.09 -11.68
CA GLU A 321 6.67 -16.05 -11.48
C GLU A 321 7.24 -17.47 -11.46
N THR A 322 6.77 -18.27 -10.53
CA THR A 322 7.14 -19.68 -10.40
C THR A 322 5.88 -20.51 -10.56
N THR A 323 5.90 -21.51 -11.45
CA THR A 323 4.86 -22.53 -11.49
C THR A 323 4.84 -23.28 -10.16
N ALA A 324 3.65 -23.47 -9.58
CA ALA A 324 3.50 -24.36 -8.44
C ALA A 324 3.94 -25.76 -8.86
N ALA A 325 4.81 -26.40 -8.05
CA ALA A 325 5.14 -27.81 -8.20
C ALA A 325 3.95 -28.68 -7.78
#